data_AF-A0A966SK82-F1
#
_entry.id   AF-A0A966SK82-F1
#
_cell.length_a   1.000
_cell.length_b   1.000
_cell.length_c   1.000
_cell.angle_alpha   90.00
_cell.angle_beta   90.00
_cell.angle_gamma   90.00
#
_symmetry.space_group_name_H-M   'P 1'
#
loop_
_entity.id
_entity.type
_entity.pdbx_description
1 polymer ?
#
loop_
_entity_poly.entity_id
_entity_poly.type
_entity_poly.pdbx_seq_one_letter_code
_entity_poly.pdbx_strand_id
1 'polypeptide(L)'
;MQADQKILIGGVFTNYNGSGRTSLARLLSDGTLDTSFNPGSGPDNAVNSLALGAGGRIYVGGAFTTFNGVTRPGLVALNSGGAVDSSFNVGRGPDNAVYAVNIQSDGKILIGGFFTLVDGINRSFIARLNVDGSVDTGFTPGAGADGPVRGIATDPSGRVFIVGDFSSVDSVARNRIARLNSDGTVDKTFDPGTGADGSISAVAVNAASQPVVGGVFTNVNGIASRRLARFNVNGVVDTTFAVGTGADEFVSALVVQPDGRVVIGGGFTSVNGLARNRIARLNSDGSVDATFNIGSGANDVVSVIHLQPTDGSVLIGGSFTVLNGMTQNHVARLIGGANLGSGSFDFLSPTFVVGEFQT
;
A
#
# COMPACT_ATOMS: atom_id res chain seq x y z
N MET A 1 1.60 -0.70 10.68
CA MET A 1 1.54 -0.99 12.14
C MET A 1 2.79 -0.44 12.80
N GLN A 2 2.69 0.11 14.01
CA GLN A 2 3.79 0.68 14.77
C GLN A 2 4.60 -0.39 15.52
N ALA A 3 5.82 -0.06 15.95
CA ALA A 3 6.72 -0.98 16.67
C ALA A 3 6.15 -1.46 18.02
N ASP A 4 5.20 -0.71 18.59
CA ASP A 4 4.45 -1.05 19.80
C ASP A 4 3.19 -1.89 19.52
N GLN A 5 3.12 -2.53 18.34
CA GLN A 5 2.00 -3.36 17.87
C GLN A 5 0.67 -2.62 17.65
N LYS A 6 0.66 -1.28 17.77
CA LYS A 6 -0.53 -0.48 17.48
C LYS A 6 -0.76 -0.33 15.98
N ILE A 7 -2.02 -0.25 15.59
CA ILE A 7 -2.42 -0.25 14.18
C ILE A 7 -2.94 1.15 13.83
N LEU A 8 -2.31 1.83 12.88
CA LEU A 8 -2.87 3.05 12.31
C LEU A 8 -3.79 2.68 11.16
N ILE A 9 -4.98 3.28 11.15
CA ILE A 9 -5.98 3.11 10.10
C ILE A 9 -6.27 4.46 9.47
N GLY A 10 -6.33 4.47 8.14
CA GLY A 10 -6.65 5.63 7.32
C GLY A 10 -7.65 5.23 6.24
N GLY A 11 -8.49 6.16 5.81
CA GLY A 11 -9.49 5.90 4.77
C GLY A 11 -10.58 6.96 4.77
N VAL A 12 -11.77 6.59 4.31
CA VAL A 12 -12.99 7.41 4.37
C VAL A 12 -13.91 6.84 5.44
N PHE A 13 -13.91 7.43 6.62
CA PHE A 13 -14.81 7.06 7.72
C PHE A 13 -15.01 8.24 8.66
N THR A 14 -16.14 8.27 9.39
CA THR A 14 -16.45 9.29 10.40
C THR A 14 -16.62 8.70 11.80
N ASN A 15 -16.50 7.38 11.92
CA ASN A 15 -16.68 6.64 13.15
C ASN A 15 -15.80 5.38 13.17
N TYR A 16 -15.36 4.98 14.36
CA TYR A 16 -14.79 3.66 14.61
C TYR A 16 -15.33 3.12 15.94
N ASN A 17 -16.00 1.96 15.91
CA ASN A 17 -16.61 1.31 17.08
C ASN A 17 -17.44 2.26 17.96
N GLY A 18 -18.29 3.08 17.34
CA GLY A 18 -19.16 4.03 18.03
C GLY A 18 -18.47 5.35 18.43
N SER A 19 -17.15 5.45 18.33
CA SER A 19 -16.39 6.68 18.63
C SER A 19 -16.18 7.53 17.38
N GLY A 20 -16.47 8.83 17.46
CA GLY A 20 -16.24 9.77 16.37
C GLY A 20 -14.76 9.87 16.01
N ARG A 21 -14.41 9.49 14.78
CA ARG A 21 -13.06 9.54 14.21
C ARG A 21 -13.16 9.80 12.72
N THR A 22 -12.59 10.89 12.24
CA THR A 22 -12.62 11.24 10.82
C THR A 22 -11.35 10.78 10.14
N SER A 23 -11.46 9.78 9.25
CA SER A 23 -10.46 9.33 8.29
C SER A 23 -9.10 8.89 8.84
N LEU A 24 -8.84 9.00 10.14
CA LEU A 24 -7.61 8.61 10.82
C LEU A 24 -7.91 8.15 12.25
N ALA A 25 -7.44 6.97 12.62
CA ALA A 25 -7.45 6.49 13.98
C ALA A 25 -6.25 5.56 14.26
N ARG A 26 -6.00 5.32 15.54
CA ARG A 26 -5.07 4.29 15.98
C ARG A 26 -5.81 3.27 16.82
N LEU A 27 -5.46 2.00 16.64
CA LEU A 27 -6.01 0.86 17.35
C LEU A 27 -4.93 0.21 18.19
N LEU A 28 -5.33 -0.40 19.31
CA LEU A 28 -4.51 -1.33 20.06
C LEU A 28 -4.35 -2.65 19.30
N SER A 29 -3.49 -3.53 19.80
CA SER A 29 -3.20 -4.82 19.17
C SER A 29 -4.40 -5.78 19.14
N ASP A 30 -5.42 -5.53 19.97
CA ASP A 30 -6.70 -6.23 19.99
C ASP A 30 -7.76 -5.61 19.06
N GLY A 31 -7.43 -4.52 18.37
CA GLY A 31 -8.34 -3.81 17.47
C GLY A 31 -9.26 -2.80 18.16
N THR A 32 -9.18 -2.64 19.49
CA THR A 32 -9.91 -1.57 20.18
C THR A 32 -9.28 -0.20 19.89
N LEU A 33 -10.06 0.87 20.03
CA LEU A 33 -9.56 2.23 19.76
C LEU A 33 -8.51 2.65 20.80
N ASP A 34 -7.34 3.08 20.34
CA ASP A 34 -6.34 3.71 21.21
C ASP A 34 -6.73 5.17 21.47
N THR A 35 -7.26 5.44 22.66
CA THR A 35 -7.68 6.79 23.09
C THR A 35 -6.50 7.70 23.45
N SER A 36 -5.30 7.16 23.64
CA SER A 36 -4.09 7.97 23.84
C SER A 36 -3.61 8.64 22.54
N PHE A 37 -4.09 8.16 21.39
CA PHE A 37 -3.89 8.80 20.10
C PHE A 37 -4.95 9.88 19.86
N ASN A 38 -4.51 11.13 19.79
CA ASN A 38 -5.38 12.27 19.59
C ASN A 38 -4.95 13.09 18.36
N PRO A 39 -5.53 12.82 17.17
CA PRO A 39 -5.31 13.63 15.98
C PRO A 39 -6.10 14.94 15.97
N GLY A 40 -6.83 15.29 17.03
CA GLY A 40 -7.78 16.42 17.04
C GLY A 40 -9.04 16.08 16.23
N SER A 41 -9.57 17.05 15.47
CA SER A 41 -10.63 16.78 14.48
C SER A 41 -10.11 16.01 13.26
N GLY A 42 -8.79 15.89 13.11
CA GLY A 42 -8.14 15.14 12.05
C GLY A 42 -8.25 15.82 10.67
N PRO A 43 -8.03 15.05 9.59
CA PRO A 43 -8.18 15.52 8.23
C PRO A 43 -9.67 15.69 7.85
N ASP A 44 -9.97 16.64 6.97
CA ASP A 44 -11.33 16.91 6.46
C ASP A 44 -11.78 15.99 5.32
N ASN A 45 -10.89 15.12 4.82
CA ASN A 45 -11.17 14.20 3.72
C ASN A 45 -10.38 12.89 3.88
N ALA A 46 -10.42 12.04 2.86
CA ALA A 46 -9.79 10.72 2.83
C ALA A 46 -8.28 10.76 3.16
N VAL A 47 -7.85 9.82 3.99
CA VAL A 47 -6.45 9.43 4.10
C VAL A 47 -6.19 8.27 3.14
N ASN A 48 -5.27 8.46 2.19
CA ASN A 48 -4.93 7.47 1.19
C ASN A 48 -3.68 6.66 1.56
N SER A 49 -2.78 7.25 2.34
CA SER A 49 -1.49 6.63 2.68
C SER A 49 -1.04 7.00 4.08
N LEU A 50 -0.45 6.02 4.76
CA LEU A 50 0.15 6.16 6.07
C LEU A 50 1.55 5.57 6.03
N ALA A 51 2.53 6.34 6.50
CA ALA A 51 3.90 5.86 6.61
C ALA A 51 4.48 6.20 7.98
N LEU A 52 5.37 5.34 8.48
CA LEU A 52 6.00 5.51 9.77
C LEU A 52 7.46 5.95 9.59
N GLY A 53 7.82 7.04 10.26
CA GLY A 53 9.19 7.51 10.37
C GLY A 53 9.86 7.11 11.67
N ALA A 54 11.11 7.56 11.84
CA ALA A 54 11.85 7.41 13.09
C ALA A 54 11.15 8.07 14.28
N GLY A 55 11.41 7.56 15.49
CA GLY A 55 10.85 8.13 16.74
C GLY A 55 9.33 8.02 16.87
N GLY A 56 8.67 7.19 16.05
CA GLY A 56 7.22 7.05 16.05
C GLY A 56 6.48 8.19 15.34
N ARG A 57 7.18 9.01 14.54
CA ARG A 57 6.57 10.00 13.64
C ARG A 57 5.68 9.28 12.62
N ILE A 58 4.53 9.86 12.32
CA ILE A 58 3.52 9.31 11.41
C ILE A 58 3.31 10.33 10.28
N TYR A 59 3.53 9.92 9.04
CA TYR A 59 3.21 10.72 7.87
C TYR A 59 1.86 10.29 7.31
N VAL A 60 0.98 11.26 7.07
CA VAL A 60 -0.39 11.07 6.61
C VAL A 60 -0.53 11.75 5.26
N GLY A 61 -0.72 10.95 4.21
CA GLY A 61 -0.99 11.41 2.85
C GLY A 61 -2.45 11.18 2.47
N GLY A 62 -3.10 12.12 1.80
CA GLY A 62 -4.51 11.99 1.47
C GLY A 62 -5.06 13.05 0.51
N ALA A 63 -6.38 13.10 0.43
CA ALA A 63 -7.15 14.08 -0.37
C ALA A 63 -7.67 15.26 0.48
N PHE A 64 -7.18 15.40 1.72
CA PHE A 64 -7.60 16.44 2.65
C PHE A 64 -7.00 17.80 2.29
N THR A 65 -7.73 18.87 2.60
CA THR A 65 -7.26 20.26 2.42
C THR A 65 -6.87 20.90 3.74
N THR A 66 -7.46 20.42 4.83
CA THR A 66 -7.20 20.87 6.19
C THR A 66 -6.95 19.68 7.12
N PHE A 67 -6.16 19.94 8.16
CA PHE A 67 -6.02 19.04 9.31
C PHE A 67 -6.19 19.87 10.57
N ASN A 68 -7.11 19.48 11.44
CA ASN A 68 -7.52 20.28 12.60
C ASN A 68 -8.02 21.69 12.23
N GLY A 69 -8.71 21.81 11.10
CA GLY A 69 -9.22 23.10 10.59
C GLY A 69 -8.13 24.05 10.07
N VAL A 70 -6.85 23.64 10.10
CA VAL A 70 -5.72 24.43 9.57
C VAL A 70 -5.38 23.91 8.18
N THR A 71 -5.22 24.83 7.21
CA THR A 71 -4.82 24.50 5.83
C THR A 71 -3.50 23.75 5.80
N ARG A 72 -3.57 22.48 5.40
CA ARG A 72 -2.47 21.50 5.34
C ARG A 72 -2.82 20.52 4.21
N PRO A 73 -2.77 20.94 2.94
CA PRO A 73 -3.29 20.12 1.87
C PRO A 73 -2.43 18.88 1.67
N GLY A 74 -3.09 17.72 1.56
CA GLY A 74 -2.54 16.46 1.10
C GLY A 74 -1.53 15.75 2.01
N LEU A 75 -0.77 16.46 2.85
CA LEU A 75 0.32 15.88 3.64
C LEU A 75 0.52 16.56 5.00
N VAL A 76 0.61 15.75 6.05
CA VAL A 76 0.98 16.20 7.40
C VAL A 76 1.82 15.13 8.10
N ALA A 77 2.69 15.55 9.03
CA ALA A 77 3.32 14.64 9.98
C ALA A 77 2.72 14.82 11.38
N LEU A 78 2.55 13.72 12.09
CA LEU A 78 2.10 13.66 13.47
C LEU A 78 3.19 13.03 14.33
N ASN A 79 3.24 13.40 15.60
CA ASN A 79 4.03 12.68 16.59
C ASN A 79 3.33 11.36 16.99
N SER A 80 3.99 10.56 17.83
CA SER A 80 3.45 9.29 18.31
C SER A 80 2.17 9.43 19.15
N GLY A 81 1.83 10.62 19.65
CA GLY A 81 0.56 10.91 20.32
C GLY A 81 -0.56 11.34 19.37
N GLY A 82 -0.28 11.53 18.07
CA GLY A 82 -1.24 11.96 17.06
C GLY A 82 -1.36 13.48 16.91
N ALA A 83 -0.72 14.27 17.77
CA ALA A 83 -0.65 15.71 17.56
C ALA A 83 0.27 16.02 16.38
N VAL A 84 -0.07 17.07 15.64
CA VAL A 84 0.73 17.58 14.53
C VAL A 84 2.18 17.84 14.97
N ASP A 85 3.12 17.33 14.19
CA ASP A 85 4.55 17.60 14.37
C ASP A 85 4.93 18.87 13.61
N SER A 86 5.15 19.97 14.33
CA SER A 86 5.50 21.26 13.74
C SER A 86 6.93 21.35 13.19
N SER A 87 7.78 20.37 13.49
CA SER A 87 9.14 20.32 12.90
C SER A 87 9.13 19.82 11.45
N PHE A 88 8.00 19.29 10.98
CA PHE A 88 7.77 18.95 9.59
C PHE A 88 6.92 20.03 8.92
N ASN A 89 7.57 20.90 8.15
CA ASN A 89 6.96 22.03 7.48
C ASN A 89 7.06 21.88 5.95
N VAL A 90 5.92 21.61 5.33
CA VAL A 90 5.80 21.46 3.86
C VAL A 90 5.45 22.78 3.16
N GLY A 91 5.51 23.91 3.88
CA GLY A 91 5.11 25.21 3.37
C GLY A 91 3.64 25.22 2.93
N ARG A 92 3.38 25.56 1.66
CA ARG A 92 2.03 25.47 1.08
C ARG A 92 1.56 24.02 0.86
N GLY A 93 2.46 23.05 0.96
CA GLY A 93 2.17 21.64 0.74
C GLY A 93 1.95 21.28 -0.74
N PRO A 94 1.59 20.02 -1.02
CA PRO A 94 1.06 19.60 -2.32
C PRO A 94 -0.22 20.36 -2.69
N ASP A 95 -0.40 20.70 -3.96
CA ASP A 95 -1.62 21.37 -4.46
C ASP A 95 -2.82 20.43 -4.67
N ASN A 96 -2.62 19.12 -4.54
CA ASN A 96 -3.66 18.10 -4.72
C ASN A 96 -3.37 16.83 -3.91
N ALA A 97 -4.21 15.80 -4.09
CA ALA A 97 -4.16 14.57 -3.33
C ALA A 97 -2.81 13.85 -3.42
N VAL A 98 -2.35 13.38 -2.27
CA VAL A 98 -1.24 12.44 -2.14
C VAL A 98 -1.83 11.02 -2.06
N TYR A 99 -1.39 10.14 -2.95
CA TYR A 99 -1.83 8.75 -3.01
C TYR A 99 -0.85 7.79 -2.33
N ALA A 100 0.44 8.10 -2.36
CA ALA A 100 1.48 7.28 -1.77
C ALA A 100 2.46 8.12 -0.97
N VAL A 101 2.82 7.64 0.23
CA VAL A 101 3.91 8.14 1.05
C VAL A 101 4.86 6.99 1.34
N ASN A 102 6.14 7.15 1.04
CA ASN A 102 7.17 6.15 1.29
C ASN A 102 8.37 6.80 2.00
N ILE A 103 8.88 6.16 3.05
CA ILE A 103 10.02 6.68 3.83
C ILE A 103 11.27 5.92 3.41
N GLN A 104 12.27 6.67 2.96
CA GLN A 104 13.57 6.12 2.59
C GLN A 104 14.42 5.84 3.85
N SER A 105 15.48 5.04 3.68
CA SER A 105 16.37 4.63 4.78
C SER A 105 17.11 5.81 5.43
N ASP A 106 17.32 6.91 4.70
CA ASP A 106 17.88 8.17 5.20
C ASP A 106 16.84 9.07 5.89
N GLY A 107 15.59 8.62 5.98
CA GLY A 107 14.48 9.35 6.57
C GLY A 107 13.80 10.35 5.64
N LYS A 108 14.28 10.53 4.40
CA LYS A 108 13.60 11.37 3.41
C LYS A 108 12.26 10.73 3.00
N ILE A 109 11.35 11.57 2.54
CA ILE A 109 9.96 11.20 2.28
C ILE A 109 9.68 11.33 0.80
N LEU A 110 9.37 10.22 0.13
CA LEU A 110 8.84 10.20 -1.23
C LEU A 110 7.32 10.32 -1.17
N ILE A 111 6.77 11.20 -2.00
CA ILE A 111 5.32 11.34 -2.18
C ILE A 111 4.95 11.20 -3.65
N GLY A 112 3.86 10.47 -3.91
CA GLY A 112 3.27 10.30 -5.22
C GLY A 112 1.78 10.59 -5.17
N GLY A 113 1.21 11.18 -6.21
CA GLY A 113 -0.20 11.58 -6.17
C GLY A 113 -0.72 12.22 -7.44
N PHE A 114 -1.76 13.04 -7.27
CA PHE A 114 -2.39 13.85 -8.32
C PHE A 114 -1.92 15.31 -8.31
N PHE A 115 -0.94 15.66 -7.46
CA PHE A 115 -0.40 17.00 -7.34
C PHE A 115 0.54 17.35 -8.52
N THR A 116 0.67 18.65 -8.79
CA THR A 116 1.63 19.20 -9.75
C THR A 116 2.61 20.19 -9.13
N LEU A 117 2.29 20.68 -7.93
CA LEU A 117 3.12 21.60 -7.17
C LEU A 117 3.32 21.04 -5.78
N VAL A 118 4.50 21.28 -5.20
CA VAL A 118 4.76 21.12 -3.77
C VAL A 118 5.47 22.38 -3.29
N ASP A 119 4.85 23.08 -2.35
CA ASP A 119 5.30 24.40 -1.88
C ASP A 119 5.49 25.42 -3.02
N GLY A 120 4.64 25.34 -4.06
CA GLY A 120 4.74 26.18 -5.26
C GLY A 120 5.85 25.80 -6.25
N ILE A 121 6.65 24.76 -5.96
CA ILE A 121 7.66 24.23 -6.88
C ILE A 121 7.02 23.14 -7.76
N ASN A 122 7.25 23.20 -9.07
CA ASN A 122 6.77 22.17 -9.99
C ASN A 122 7.36 20.80 -9.66
N ARG A 123 6.46 19.87 -9.34
CA ARG A 123 6.72 18.47 -9.03
C ARG A 123 5.54 17.65 -9.55
N SER A 124 5.49 17.42 -10.87
CA SER A 124 4.42 16.63 -11.49
C SER A 124 4.38 15.21 -10.95
N PHE A 125 3.39 14.94 -10.10
CA PHE A 125 2.97 13.65 -9.55
C PHE A 125 3.99 12.86 -8.69
N ILE A 126 5.25 13.31 -8.59
CA ILE A 126 6.30 12.69 -7.76
C ILE A 126 7.20 13.77 -7.16
N ALA A 127 7.45 13.69 -5.85
CA ALA A 127 8.40 14.56 -5.15
C ALA A 127 9.12 13.79 -4.05
N ARG A 128 10.28 14.32 -3.64
CA ARG A 128 10.95 13.95 -2.39
C ARG A 128 11.03 15.16 -1.47
N LEU A 129 10.83 14.92 -0.18
CA LEU A 129 10.97 15.89 0.90
C LEU A 129 12.11 15.48 1.83
N ASN A 130 12.79 16.46 2.40
CA ASN A 130 13.70 16.28 3.51
C ASN A 130 12.93 15.93 4.80
N VAL A 131 13.66 15.49 5.82
CA VAL A 131 13.11 15.09 7.14
C VAL A 131 12.32 16.23 7.82
N ASP A 132 12.64 17.48 7.50
CA ASP A 132 11.96 18.68 7.98
C ASP A 132 10.76 19.11 7.12
N GLY A 133 10.43 18.36 6.06
CA GLY A 133 9.31 18.64 5.16
C GLY A 133 9.62 19.58 3.99
N SER A 134 10.79 20.20 3.95
CA SER A 134 11.22 20.99 2.80
C SER A 134 11.38 20.12 1.54
N VAL A 135 11.12 20.68 0.36
CA VAL A 135 11.33 19.96 -0.91
C VAL A 135 12.82 19.65 -1.11
N ASP A 136 13.14 18.38 -1.36
CA ASP A 136 14.51 17.97 -1.68
C ASP A 136 14.84 18.35 -3.12
N THR A 137 15.61 19.43 -3.29
CA THR A 137 16.05 19.91 -4.61
C THR A 137 17.09 19.00 -5.26
N GLY A 138 17.73 18.11 -4.50
CA GLY A 138 18.63 17.08 -5.03
C GLY A 138 17.90 15.87 -5.63
N PHE A 139 16.58 15.81 -5.52
CA PHE A 139 15.75 14.86 -6.27
C PHE A 139 15.19 15.54 -7.52
N THR A 140 15.64 15.12 -8.70
CA THR A 140 15.40 15.75 -10.00
C THR A 140 14.72 14.79 -10.98
N PRO A 141 13.39 14.59 -10.87
CA PRO A 141 12.61 13.78 -11.82
C PRO A 141 12.35 14.49 -13.16
N GLY A 142 13.11 15.55 -13.48
CA GLY A 142 12.94 16.37 -14.67
C GLY A 142 11.53 16.96 -14.76
N ALA A 143 10.84 16.76 -15.90
CA ALA A 143 9.44 17.16 -16.07
C ALA A 143 8.44 16.39 -15.17
N GLY A 144 8.90 15.36 -14.46
CA GLY A 144 8.06 14.46 -13.67
C GLY A 144 7.32 13.45 -14.53
N ALA A 145 6.34 12.77 -13.95
CA ALA A 145 5.45 11.90 -14.71
C ALA A 145 4.42 12.74 -15.49
N ASP A 146 3.89 12.22 -16.59
CA ASP A 146 2.79 12.86 -17.35
C ASP A 146 1.39 12.47 -16.84
N GLY A 147 1.33 11.66 -15.77
CA GLY A 147 0.10 11.25 -15.14
C GLY A 147 0.30 10.83 -13.68
N PRO A 148 -0.80 10.62 -12.94
CA PRO A 148 -0.76 10.36 -11.51
C PRO A 148 0.08 9.15 -11.12
N VAL A 149 0.89 9.30 -10.07
CA VAL A 149 1.61 8.21 -9.41
C VAL A 149 0.74 7.66 -8.28
N ARG A 150 0.35 6.39 -8.39
CA ARG A 150 -0.52 5.69 -7.44
C ARG A 150 0.24 4.95 -6.36
N GLY A 151 1.42 4.43 -6.69
CA GLY A 151 2.23 3.62 -5.77
C GLY A 151 3.72 3.95 -5.90
N ILE A 152 4.42 3.83 -4.77
CA ILE A 152 5.87 4.01 -4.66
C ILE A 152 6.44 2.87 -3.83
N ALA A 153 7.54 2.28 -4.31
CA ALA A 153 8.37 1.38 -3.53
C ALA A 153 9.85 1.71 -3.75
N THR A 154 10.70 1.40 -2.76
CA THR A 154 12.15 1.57 -2.86
C THR A 154 12.84 0.24 -2.66
N ASP A 155 13.94 0.02 -3.36
CA ASP A 155 14.81 -1.13 -3.08
C ASP A 155 15.90 -0.78 -2.06
N PRO A 156 16.67 -1.77 -1.58
CA PRO A 156 17.77 -1.53 -0.62
C PRO A 156 18.89 -0.62 -1.14
N SER A 157 19.01 -0.43 -2.46
CA SER A 157 19.98 0.48 -3.07
C SER A 157 19.49 1.94 -3.14
N GLY A 158 18.26 2.21 -2.71
CA GLY A 158 17.65 3.53 -2.74
C GLY A 158 17.08 3.94 -4.10
N ARG A 159 16.99 3.00 -5.06
CA ARG A 159 16.26 3.24 -6.33
C ARG A 159 14.77 3.23 -6.06
N VAL A 160 14.04 4.05 -6.79
CA VAL A 160 12.62 4.29 -6.59
C VAL A 160 11.82 3.67 -7.73
N PHE A 161 10.87 2.81 -7.42
CA PHE A 161 9.87 2.32 -8.37
C PHE A 161 8.59 3.13 -8.20
N ILE A 162 8.09 3.69 -9.29
CA ILE A 162 6.82 4.38 -9.33
C ILE A 162 5.86 3.65 -10.26
N VAL A 163 4.59 3.59 -9.87
CA VAL A 163 3.51 3.00 -10.66
C VAL A 163 2.28 3.88 -10.67
N GLY A 164 1.47 3.83 -11.74
CA GLY A 164 0.25 4.63 -11.81
C GLY A 164 -0.35 4.75 -13.20
N ASP A 165 -0.85 5.95 -13.51
CA ASP A 165 -1.61 6.30 -14.72
C ASP A 165 -0.79 7.14 -15.72
N PHE A 166 0.54 7.14 -15.61
CA PHE A 166 1.43 7.83 -16.53
C PHE A 166 1.82 6.96 -17.73
N SER A 167 2.18 7.61 -18.83
CA SER A 167 2.78 7.04 -20.04
C SER A 167 4.26 7.39 -20.20
N SER A 168 4.72 8.43 -19.51
CA SER A 168 6.12 8.86 -19.54
C SER A 168 6.56 9.49 -18.23
N VAL A 169 7.88 9.48 -18.02
CA VAL A 169 8.53 10.21 -16.93
C VAL A 169 9.71 10.96 -17.54
N ASP A 170 9.78 12.27 -17.32
CA ASP A 170 10.77 13.15 -17.95
C ASP A 170 10.85 12.95 -19.49
N SER A 171 9.68 12.85 -20.13
CA SER A 171 9.52 12.52 -21.56
C SER A 171 10.09 11.17 -22.01
N VAL A 172 10.59 10.34 -21.09
CA VAL A 172 10.98 8.95 -21.39
C VAL A 172 9.74 8.07 -21.30
N ALA A 173 9.38 7.42 -22.41
CA ALA A 173 8.23 6.52 -22.47
C ALA A 173 8.37 5.39 -21.44
N ARG A 174 7.44 5.33 -20.49
CA ARG A 174 7.39 4.38 -19.38
C ARG A 174 5.93 4.19 -19.03
N ASN A 175 5.26 3.28 -19.73
CA ASN A 175 3.83 3.06 -19.50
C ASN A 175 3.62 2.37 -18.15
N ARG A 176 3.01 3.12 -17.21
CA ARG A 176 2.46 2.67 -15.92
C ARG A 176 3.47 2.22 -14.88
N ILE A 177 4.74 1.99 -15.24
CA ILE A 177 5.83 1.64 -14.33
C ILE A 177 7.15 2.28 -14.78
N ALA A 178 7.89 2.87 -13.85
CA ALA A 178 9.23 3.38 -14.07
C ALA A 178 10.13 3.12 -12.86
N ARG A 179 11.44 3.08 -13.08
CA ARG A 179 12.45 3.15 -12.03
C ARG A 179 13.20 4.47 -12.13
N LEU A 180 13.43 5.11 -10.99
CA LEU A 180 14.25 6.30 -10.83
C LEU A 180 15.50 5.94 -10.02
N ASN A 181 16.60 6.62 -10.33
CA ASN A 181 17.81 6.61 -9.52
C ASN A 181 17.55 7.29 -8.16
N SER A 182 18.51 7.18 -7.24
CA SER A 182 18.43 7.81 -5.92
C SER A 182 18.39 9.34 -5.97
N ASP A 183 18.85 9.95 -7.07
CA ASP A 183 18.72 11.38 -7.36
C ASP A 183 17.41 11.73 -8.09
N GLY A 184 16.52 10.77 -8.33
CA GLY A 184 15.24 10.97 -9.00
C GLY A 184 15.28 10.99 -10.52
N THR A 185 16.46 10.97 -11.15
CA THR A 185 16.55 10.86 -12.61
C THR A 185 16.01 9.50 -13.09
N VAL A 186 15.43 9.45 -14.29
CA VAL A 186 14.89 8.20 -14.86
C VAL A 186 16.03 7.20 -15.10
N ASP A 187 15.93 6.02 -14.50
CA ASP A 187 16.87 4.93 -14.73
C ASP A 187 16.50 4.21 -16.05
N LYS A 188 17.22 4.57 -17.11
CA LYS A 188 17.01 4.01 -18.45
C LYS A 188 17.39 2.54 -18.58
N THR A 189 18.10 1.97 -17.60
CA THR A 189 18.43 0.53 -17.59
C THR A 189 17.24 -0.35 -17.17
N PHE A 190 16.19 0.27 -16.63
CA PHE A 190 14.88 -0.36 -16.45
C PHE A 190 13.98 0.04 -17.61
N ASP A 191 13.65 -0.91 -18.47
CA ASP A 191 12.79 -0.71 -19.63
C ASP A 191 11.67 -1.76 -19.71
N PRO A 192 10.41 -1.37 -19.43
CA PRO A 192 9.26 -2.25 -19.53
C PRO A 192 8.75 -2.43 -20.97
N GLY A 193 9.45 -1.92 -21.99
CA GLY A 193 9.00 -1.94 -23.38
C GLY A 193 7.74 -1.09 -23.56
N THR A 194 6.68 -1.66 -24.16
CA THR A 194 5.39 -0.96 -24.24
C THR A 194 4.66 -0.87 -22.90
N GLY A 195 5.19 -1.48 -21.83
CA GLY A 195 4.65 -1.44 -20.47
C GLY A 195 3.26 -2.06 -20.34
N ALA A 196 2.54 -1.68 -19.30
CA ALA A 196 1.21 -2.21 -19.02
C ALA A 196 0.12 -1.46 -19.80
N ASP A 197 -0.91 -2.20 -20.27
CA ASP A 197 -2.05 -1.64 -21.00
C ASP A 197 -3.10 -0.96 -20.11
N GLY A 198 -2.97 -1.09 -18.79
CA GLY A 198 -3.89 -0.52 -17.80
C GLY A 198 -3.18 -0.01 -16.56
N SER A 199 -3.91 0.72 -15.71
CA SER A 199 -3.38 1.30 -14.48
C SER A 199 -2.74 0.23 -13.58
N ILE A 200 -1.58 0.58 -13.01
CA ILE A 200 -0.97 -0.17 -11.93
C ILE A 200 -1.24 0.58 -10.63
N SER A 201 -1.88 -0.10 -9.68
CA SER A 201 -2.34 0.49 -8.41
C SER A 201 -1.37 0.24 -7.26
N ALA A 202 -0.66 -0.88 -7.27
CA ALA A 202 0.23 -1.28 -6.20
C ALA A 202 1.58 -1.81 -6.72
N VAL A 203 2.63 -1.55 -5.95
CA VAL A 203 3.98 -2.06 -6.20
C VAL A 203 4.65 -2.43 -4.87
N ALA A 204 5.33 -3.57 -4.86
CA ALA A 204 6.28 -3.94 -3.82
C ALA A 204 7.52 -4.56 -4.47
N VAL A 205 8.65 -4.50 -3.78
CA VAL A 205 9.93 -4.94 -4.33
C VAL A 205 10.48 -6.06 -3.45
N ASN A 206 10.92 -7.15 -4.06
CA ASN A 206 11.55 -8.26 -3.33
C ASN A 206 13.02 -7.96 -3.01
N ALA A 207 13.67 -8.84 -2.23
CA ALA A 207 15.09 -8.70 -1.87
C ALA A 207 16.05 -8.69 -3.08
N ALA A 208 15.62 -9.24 -4.23
CA ALA A 208 16.37 -9.23 -5.49
C ALA A 208 16.13 -7.97 -6.34
N SER A 209 15.49 -6.93 -5.80
CA SER A 209 15.14 -5.70 -6.52
C SER A 209 14.23 -5.91 -7.74
N GLN A 210 13.42 -6.98 -7.71
CA GLN A 210 12.38 -7.25 -8.71
C GLN A 210 11.04 -6.69 -8.21
N PRO A 211 10.42 -5.72 -8.91
CA PRO A 211 9.11 -5.23 -8.53
C PRO A 211 8.02 -6.23 -8.90
N VAL A 212 7.11 -6.46 -7.96
CA VAL A 212 5.83 -7.14 -8.17
C VAL A 212 4.75 -6.07 -8.19
N VAL A 213 3.88 -6.09 -9.19
CA VAL A 213 2.85 -5.06 -9.40
C VAL A 213 1.46 -5.68 -9.50
N GLY A 214 0.48 -4.92 -9.01
CA GLY A 214 -0.94 -5.24 -9.06
C GLY A 214 -1.75 -4.06 -9.59
N GLY A 215 -2.80 -4.32 -10.36
CA GLY A 215 -3.66 -3.25 -10.89
C GLY A 215 -4.82 -3.76 -11.74
N VAL A 216 -5.16 -3.00 -12.78
CA VAL A 216 -6.26 -3.28 -13.73
C VAL A 216 -5.77 -3.67 -15.13
N PHE A 217 -4.47 -3.87 -15.32
CA PHE A 217 -3.87 -4.25 -16.62
C PHE A 217 -4.13 -5.72 -16.98
N THR A 218 -4.27 -5.99 -18.27
CA THR A 218 -4.42 -7.35 -18.85
C THR A 218 -3.18 -7.81 -19.60
N ASN A 219 -2.30 -6.87 -19.97
CA ASN A 219 -1.12 -7.13 -20.78
C ASN A 219 0.05 -6.27 -20.28
N VAL A 220 1.25 -6.84 -20.36
CA VAL A 220 2.50 -6.11 -20.17
C VAL A 220 3.45 -6.47 -21.31
N ASN A 221 3.81 -5.48 -22.13
CA ASN A 221 4.75 -5.65 -23.24
C ASN A 221 4.43 -6.83 -24.18
N GLY A 222 3.16 -7.01 -24.53
CA GLY A 222 2.68 -8.12 -25.35
C GLY A 222 2.43 -9.43 -24.58
N ILE A 223 2.87 -9.55 -23.33
CA ILE A 223 2.67 -10.73 -22.49
C ILE A 223 1.36 -10.59 -21.71
N ALA A 224 0.45 -11.55 -21.91
CA ALA A 224 -0.79 -11.62 -21.13
C ALA A 224 -0.47 -11.72 -19.63
N SER A 225 -0.86 -10.70 -18.88
CA SER A 225 -0.60 -10.55 -17.45
C SER A 225 -1.87 -10.02 -16.81
N ARG A 226 -2.69 -10.92 -16.26
CA ARG A 226 -4.01 -10.58 -15.73
C ARG A 226 -3.88 -10.04 -14.31
N ARG A 227 -3.73 -8.71 -14.22
CA ARG A 227 -3.78 -7.91 -12.99
C ARG A 227 -2.59 -8.04 -12.05
N LEU A 228 -1.66 -8.95 -12.34
CA LEU A 228 -0.44 -9.17 -11.56
C LEU A 228 0.75 -9.48 -12.49
N ALA A 229 1.92 -8.90 -12.20
CA ALA A 229 3.17 -9.20 -12.90
C ALA A 229 4.38 -9.00 -11.98
N ARG A 230 5.47 -9.72 -12.24
CA ARG A 230 6.80 -9.43 -11.69
C ARG A 230 7.72 -9.00 -12.82
N PHE A 231 8.64 -8.07 -12.55
CA PHE A 231 9.66 -7.67 -13.51
C PHE A 231 11.05 -8.04 -13.02
N ASN A 232 11.94 -8.34 -13.96
CA ASN A 232 13.36 -8.44 -13.72
C ASN A 232 13.98 -7.06 -13.46
N VAL A 233 15.21 -7.05 -12.95
CA VAL A 233 15.95 -5.82 -12.62
C VAL A 233 16.17 -4.90 -13.83
N ASN A 234 16.07 -5.43 -15.06
CA ASN A 234 16.17 -4.65 -16.29
C ASN A 234 14.82 -4.13 -16.82
N GLY A 235 13.71 -4.39 -16.11
CA GLY A 235 12.36 -3.99 -16.52
C GLY A 235 11.64 -4.93 -17.46
N VAL A 236 12.26 -6.02 -17.90
CA VAL A 236 11.57 -7.07 -18.66
C VAL A 236 10.69 -7.90 -17.73
N VAL A 237 9.47 -8.24 -18.15
CA VAL A 237 8.57 -9.13 -17.39
C VAL A 237 9.28 -10.45 -17.07
N ASP A 238 9.21 -10.87 -15.81
CA ASP A 238 9.72 -12.15 -15.36
C ASP A 238 8.69 -13.25 -15.65
N THR A 239 8.90 -13.99 -16.74
CA THR A 239 8.02 -15.08 -17.16
C THR A 239 8.10 -16.32 -16.27
N THR A 240 9.08 -16.39 -15.36
CA THR A 240 9.14 -17.47 -14.35
C THR A 240 8.16 -17.23 -13.19
N PHE A 241 7.64 -16.01 -13.05
CA PHE A 241 6.52 -15.70 -12.16
C PHE A 241 5.19 -16.01 -12.86
N ALA A 242 4.87 -17.29 -12.97
CA ALA A 242 3.76 -17.83 -13.75
C ALA A 242 2.42 -17.76 -12.99
N VAL A 243 1.77 -16.60 -13.05
CA VAL A 243 0.45 -16.35 -12.42
C VAL A 243 -0.72 -17.07 -13.11
N GLY A 244 -0.49 -17.76 -14.24
CA GLY A 244 -1.50 -18.48 -15.01
C GLY A 244 -2.63 -17.59 -15.52
N THR A 245 -3.88 -17.88 -15.15
CA THR A 245 -5.01 -16.99 -15.47
C THR A 245 -5.10 -15.76 -14.57
N GLY A 246 -4.17 -15.57 -13.63
CA GLY A 246 -4.09 -14.40 -12.77
C GLY A 246 -5.34 -14.18 -11.93
N ALA A 247 -5.55 -12.95 -11.46
CA ALA A 247 -6.76 -12.57 -10.75
C ALA A 247 -7.87 -12.20 -11.74
N ASP A 248 -9.12 -12.57 -11.43
CA ASP A 248 -10.29 -12.28 -12.28
C ASP A 248 -10.78 -10.82 -12.19
N GLU A 249 -10.40 -10.10 -11.15
CA GLU A 249 -10.65 -8.67 -10.96
C GLU A 249 -9.39 -7.93 -10.49
N PHE A 250 -9.50 -6.62 -10.24
CA PHE A 250 -8.37 -5.77 -9.91
C PHE A 250 -7.62 -6.20 -8.64
N VAL A 251 -6.30 -6.01 -8.65
CA VAL A 251 -5.43 -6.12 -7.47
C VAL A 251 -5.05 -4.71 -7.02
N SER A 252 -5.60 -4.27 -5.89
CA SER A 252 -5.39 -2.91 -5.37
C SER A 252 -4.27 -2.83 -4.34
N ALA A 253 -3.89 -3.95 -3.73
CA ALA A 253 -2.84 -4.01 -2.73
C ALA A 253 -2.02 -5.29 -2.85
N LEU A 254 -0.72 -5.19 -2.55
CA LEU A 254 0.14 -6.35 -2.43
C LEU A 254 1.33 -6.07 -1.51
N VAL A 255 1.90 -7.15 -0.95
CA VAL A 255 3.15 -7.13 -0.20
C VAL A 255 3.98 -8.36 -0.55
N VAL A 256 5.31 -8.22 -0.52
CA VAL A 256 6.24 -9.35 -0.66
C VAL A 256 6.72 -9.76 0.74
N GLN A 257 6.62 -11.04 1.05
CA GLN A 257 7.12 -11.65 2.29
C GLN A 257 8.63 -11.94 2.19
N PRO A 258 9.36 -12.05 3.32
CA PRO A 258 10.80 -12.34 3.31
C PRO A 258 11.21 -13.62 2.57
N ASP A 259 10.30 -14.62 2.52
CA ASP A 259 10.51 -15.88 1.79
C ASP A 259 10.19 -15.79 0.28
N GLY A 260 9.86 -14.59 -0.21
CA GLY A 260 9.54 -14.34 -1.61
C GLY A 260 8.09 -14.61 -2.00
N ARG A 261 7.25 -15.07 -1.08
CA ARG A 261 5.79 -15.18 -1.32
C ARG A 261 5.15 -13.80 -1.42
N VAL A 262 4.03 -13.72 -2.12
CA VAL A 262 3.31 -12.45 -2.36
C VAL A 262 1.91 -12.57 -1.80
N VAL A 263 1.50 -11.65 -0.92
CA VAL A 263 0.10 -11.56 -0.47
C VAL A 263 -0.57 -10.44 -1.25
N ILE A 264 -1.73 -10.72 -1.82
CA ILE A 264 -2.48 -9.81 -2.70
C ILE A 264 -3.90 -9.58 -2.17
N GLY A 265 -4.43 -8.40 -2.45
CA GLY A 265 -5.75 -7.94 -2.04
C GLY A 265 -6.39 -7.08 -3.11
N GLY A 266 -7.72 -7.18 -3.24
CA GLY A 266 -8.45 -6.39 -4.21
C GLY A 266 -9.89 -6.85 -4.42
N GLY A 267 -10.36 -6.71 -5.66
CA GLY A 267 -11.72 -7.08 -6.06
C GLY A 267 -11.87 -8.54 -6.49
N PHE A 268 -10.80 -9.30 -6.66
CA PHE A 268 -10.92 -10.63 -7.25
C PHE A 268 -11.75 -11.62 -6.40
N THR A 269 -12.39 -12.57 -7.06
CA THR A 269 -13.06 -13.73 -6.46
C THR A 269 -12.34 -15.04 -6.77
N SER A 270 -11.43 -15.01 -7.74
CA SER A 270 -10.59 -16.14 -8.08
C SER A 270 -9.19 -15.69 -8.49
N VAL A 271 -8.21 -16.55 -8.22
CA VAL A 271 -6.83 -16.39 -8.67
C VAL A 271 -6.38 -17.71 -9.27
N ASN A 272 -5.94 -17.67 -10.52
CA ASN A 272 -5.56 -18.85 -11.30
C ASN A 272 -6.63 -19.96 -11.30
N GLY A 273 -7.91 -19.57 -11.38
CA GLY A 273 -9.07 -20.49 -11.36
C GLY A 273 -9.43 -21.05 -9.98
N LEU A 274 -8.65 -20.77 -8.93
CA LEU A 274 -8.99 -21.15 -7.55
C LEU A 274 -9.81 -20.05 -6.89
N ALA A 275 -10.91 -20.43 -6.24
CA ALA A 275 -11.75 -19.50 -5.47
C ALA A 275 -10.93 -18.86 -4.35
N ARG A 276 -10.79 -17.54 -4.40
CA ARG A 276 -10.01 -16.71 -3.49
C ARG A 276 -10.71 -15.36 -3.38
N ASN A 277 -11.56 -15.21 -2.37
CA ASN A 277 -12.33 -13.98 -2.21
C ASN A 277 -11.47 -12.88 -1.61
N ARG A 278 -11.09 -11.92 -2.47
CA ARG A 278 -10.49 -10.62 -2.18
C ARG A 278 -9.10 -10.66 -1.55
N ILE A 279 -8.60 -11.85 -1.18
CA ILE A 279 -7.30 -12.09 -0.56
C ILE A 279 -6.72 -13.38 -1.13
N ALA A 280 -5.43 -13.38 -1.48
CA ALA A 280 -4.70 -14.60 -1.81
C ALA A 280 -3.22 -14.46 -1.43
N ARG A 281 -2.56 -15.60 -1.28
CA ARG A 281 -1.09 -15.66 -1.25
C ARG A 281 -0.61 -16.46 -2.43
N LEU A 282 0.49 -16.01 -3.03
CA LEU A 282 1.20 -16.65 -4.13
C LEU A 282 2.58 -17.09 -3.65
N ASN A 283 3.03 -18.21 -4.20
CA ASN A 283 4.39 -18.68 -4.08
C ASN A 283 5.35 -17.76 -4.84
N SER A 284 6.65 -17.93 -4.62
CA SER A 284 7.70 -17.15 -5.29
C SER A 284 7.77 -17.38 -6.80
N ASP A 285 7.13 -18.44 -7.32
CA ASP A 285 6.97 -18.73 -8.74
C ASP A 285 5.64 -18.17 -9.31
N GLY A 286 4.82 -17.48 -8.51
CA GLY A 286 3.53 -16.92 -8.93
C GLY A 286 2.36 -17.89 -8.87
N SER A 287 2.57 -19.17 -8.56
CA SER A 287 1.49 -20.11 -8.32
C SER A 287 0.73 -19.76 -7.04
N VAL A 288 -0.56 -20.12 -6.95
CA VAL A 288 -1.36 -19.86 -5.75
C VAL A 288 -0.92 -20.76 -4.61
N ASP A 289 -0.63 -20.17 -3.44
CA ASP A 289 -0.35 -20.94 -2.22
C ASP A 289 -1.66 -21.49 -1.64
N ALA A 290 -1.96 -22.74 -1.99
CA ALA A 290 -3.11 -23.49 -1.49
C ALA A 290 -3.14 -23.62 0.05
N THR A 291 -1.99 -23.53 0.72
CA THR A 291 -1.88 -23.65 2.17
C THR A 291 -2.28 -22.38 2.91
N PHE A 292 -2.40 -21.25 2.23
CA PHE A 292 -2.86 -20.01 2.84
C PHE A 292 -4.38 -20.07 3.09
N ASN A 293 -4.76 -20.47 4.30
CA ASN A 293 -6.16 -20.61 4.69
C ASN A 293 -6.78 -19.23 4.98
N ILE A 294 -7.70 -18.81 4.12
CA ILE A 294 -8.51 -17.59 4.27
C ILE A 294 -9.98 -17.89 4.57
N GLY A 295 -10.32 -19.18 4.75
CA GLY A 295 -11.70 -19.64 4.82
C GLY A 295 -12.53 -19.16 3.62
N SER A 296 -13.72 -18.60 3.87
CA SER A 296 -14.53 -18.00 2.79
C SER A 296 -13.99 -16.67 2.23
N GLY A 297 -12.90 -16.13 2.79
CA GLY A 297 -12.35 -14.82 2.44
C GLY A 297 -13.23 -13.65 2.90
N ALA A 298 -12.95 -12.47 2.35
CA ALA A 298 -13.69 -11.24 2.65
C ALA A 298 -14.88 -11.06 1.70
N ASN A 299 -15.98 -10.48 2.19
CA ASN A 299 -17.19 -10.24 1.40
C ASN A 299 -17.13 -8.99 0.50
N ASP A 300 -16.12 -8.15 0.66
CA ASP A 300 -15.93 -6.93 -0.14
C ASP A 300 -14.43 -6.62 -0.27
N VAL A 301 -14.10 -5.58 -1.04
CA VAL A 301 -12.74 -5.20 -1.44
C VAL A 301 -11.79 -5.09 -0.25
N VAL A 302 -10.61 -5.70 -0.42
CA VAL A 302 -9.44 -5.47 0.43
C VAL A 302 -8.53 -4.46 -0.25
N SER A 303 -8.58 -3.23 0.24
CA SER A 303 -7.92 -2.05 -0.36
C SER A 303 -6.47 -1.87 0.08
N VAL A 304 -6.08 -2.43 1.23
CA VAL A 304 -4.71 -2.34 1.76
C VAL A 304 -4.29 -3.65 2.41
N ILE A 305 -3.01 -3.99 2.24
CA ILE A 305 -2.34 -5.08 2.92
C ILE A 305 -1.04 -4.56 3.52
N HIS A 306 -0.76 -4.95 4.75
CA HIS A 306 0.49 -4.62 5.42
C HIS A 306 1.06 -5.88 6.08
N LEU A 307 2.28 -6.25 5.71
CA LEU A 307 3.01 -7.34 6.36
C LEU A 307 3.61 -6.85 7.68
N GLN A 308 3.46 -7.63 8.74
CA GLN A 308 4.09 -7.37 10.02
C GLN A 308 5.50 -7.97 10.05
N PRO A 309 6.57 -7.16 10.14
CA PRO A 309 7.95 -7.69 10.07
C PRO A 309 8.34 -8.54 11.29
N THR A 310 7.67 -8.36 12.43
CA THR A 310 8.03 -9.01 13.70
C THR A 310 7.59 -10.47 13.77
N ASP A 311 6.42 -10.80 13.21
CA ASP A 311 5.81 -12.14 13.31
C ASP A 311 5.29 -12.69 11.97
N GLY A 312 5.42 -11.92 10.88
CA GLY A 312 4.97 -12.32 9.55
C GLY A 312 3.45 -12.34 9.37
N SER A 313 2.67 -11.87 10.35
CA SER A 313 1.23 -11.74 10.22
C SER A 313 0.85 -10.67 9.20
N VAL A 314 -0.37 -10.77 8.67
CA VAL A 314 -0.84 -9.89 7.60
C VAL A 314 -2.02 -9.07 8.11
N LEU A 315 -1.87 -7.75 8.14
CA LEU A 315 -2.98 -6.83 8.34
C LEU A 315 -3.65 -6.54 7.00
N ILE A 316 -4.97 -6.61 6.99
CA ILE A 316 -5.80 -6.24 5.85
C ILE A 316 -6.73 -5.10 6.24
N GLY A 317 -7.01 -4.22 5.29
CA GLY A 317 -7.99 -3.14 5.45
C GLY A 317 -8.80 -2.94 4.17
N GLY A 318 -10.08 -2.58 4.28
CA GLY A 318 -10.94 -2.36 3.12
C GLY A 318 -12.42 -2.17 3.46
N SER A 319 -13.29 -2.41 2.48
CA SER A 319 -14.73 -2.20 2.58
C SER A 319 -15.49 -3.37 3.21
N PHE A 320 -14.82 -4.50 3.46
CA PHE A 320 -15.46 -5.72 3.95
C PHE A 320 -16.10 -5.54 5.34
N THR A 321 -17.17 -6.30 5.57
CA THR A 321 -17.92 -6.36 6.84
C THR A 321 -18.01 -7.79 7.38
N VAL A 322 -17.60 -8.76 6.56
CA VAL A 322 -17.56 -10.18 6.89
C VAL A 322 -16.23 -10.74 6.41
N LEU A 323 -15.56 -11.51 7.27
CA LEU A 323 -14.36 -12.27 6.95
C LEU A 323 -14.55 -13.71 7.46
N ASN A 324 -14.38 -14.68 6.56
CA ASN A 324 -14.58 -16.10 6.86
C ASN A 324 -15.94 -16.40 7.54
N GLY A 325 -17.02 -15.81 7.02
CA GLY A 325 -18.38 -15.97 7.56
C GLY A 325 -18.66 -15.28 8.90
N MET A 326 -17.67 -14.64 9.52
CA MET A 326 -17.82 -13.90 10.78
C MET A 326 -17.88 -12.41 10.52
N THR A 327 -18.71 -11.69 11.28
CA THR A 327 -18.74 -10.21 11.25
C THR A 327 -17.38 -9.67 11.66
N GLN A 328 -16.72 -9.01 10.72
CA GLN A 328 -15.43 -8.37 10.91
C GLN A 328 -15.40 -7.13 10.00
N ASN A 329 -15.50 -5.95 10.60
CA ASN A 329 -15.63 -4.72 9.85
C ASN A 329 -14.26 -4.13 9.53
N HIS A 330 -14.00 -3.95 8.24
CA HIS A 330 -13.00 -3.10 7.60
C HIS A 330 -11.53 -3.40 7.86
N VAL A 331 -11.15 -4.02 8.97
CA VAL A 331 -9.78 -4.29 9.37
C VAL A 331 -9.70 -5.67 9.98
N ALA A 332 -8.68 -6.46 9.61
CA ALA A 332 -8.42 -7.73 10.25
C ALA A 332 -6.93 -8.06 10.25
N ARG A 333 -6.52 -8.93 11.18
CA ARG A 333 -5.18 -9.52 11.24
C ARG A 333 -5.27 -11.01 10.91
N LEU A 334 -4.57 -11.44 9.88
CA LEU A 334 -4.44 -12.83 9.48
C LEU A 334 -3.17 -13.41 10.12
N ILE A 335 -3.34 -14.45 10.92
CA ILE A 335 -2.27 -15.18 11.61
C ILE A 335 -2.17 -16.55 10.93
N GLY A 336 -1.06 -16.87 10.25
CA GLY A 336 -0.98 -18.15 9.50
C GLY A 336 0.09 -18.26 8.42
N GLY A 337 1.30 -17.73 8.66
CA GLY A 337 2.39 -17.68 7.69
C GLY A 337 2.87 -19.05 7.15
N ALA A 338 2.69 -20.14 7.89
CA ALA A 338 3.01 -21.49 7.45
C ALA A 338 2.07 -22.48 8.15
N ASN A 339 1.36 -23.32 7.38
CA ASN A 339 0.69 -24.49 7.95
C ASN A 339 1.77 -25.52 8.34
N LEU A 340 2.32 -25.37 9.55
CA LEU A 340 2.99 -26.44 10.29
C LEU A 340 2.25 -26.59 11.63
N GLY A 341 1.01 -27.10 11.58
CA GLY A 341 0.16 -27.29 12.75
C GLY A 341 -0.99 -26.27 12.88
N SER A 342 -1.98 -26.61 13.70
CA SER A 342 -3.29 -25.97 13.82
C SER A 342 -3.26 -24.43 13.71
N GLY A 343 -3.86 -23.90 12.64
CA GLY A 343 -4.18 -22.49 12.50
C GLY A 343 -5.18 -22.08 13.59
N SER A 344 -4.66 -21.62 14.72
CA SER A 344 -5.46 -21.03 15.79
C SER A 344 -5.75 -19.57 15.46
N PHE A 345 -7.02 -19.27 15.27
CA PHE A 345 -7.56 -17.93 15.36
C PHE A 345 -7.82 -17.62 16.83
N ASP A 346 -7.19 -16.60 17.40
CA ASP A 346 -7.54 -16.10 18.74
C ASP A 346 -8.63 -15.02 18.62
N PHE A 347 -9.80 -15.30 19.21
CA PHE A 347 -10.84 -14.32 19.49
C PHE A 347 -11.01 -14.14 21.00
N LEU A 348 -11.17 -12.89 21.44
CA LEU A 348 -11.24 -12.43 22.83
C LEU A 348 -12.58 -12.73 23.55
N SER A 349 -13.36 -13.74 23.14
CA SER A 349 -14.53 -14.17 23.90
C SER A 349 -14.91 -15.65 23.65
N PRO A 350 -15.18 -16.45 24.71
CA PRO A 350 -15.37 -17.89 24.58
C PRO A 350 -16.85 -18.25 24.47
N THR A 351 -17.25 -18.88 23.37
CA THR A 351 -18.14 -20.05 23.32
C THR A 351 -18.61 -20.25 21.88
N PHE A 352 -18.41 -21.43 21.31
CA PHE A 352 -19.48 -22.20 20.67
C PHE A 352 -19.14 -23.70 20.69
N VAL A 353 -20.19 -24.50 20.86
CA VAL A 353 -20.20 -25.96 20.86
C VAL A 353 -20.32 -26.45 19.41
N VAL A 354 -19.50 -27.42 19.02
CA VAL A 354 -19.65 -28.14 17.75
C VAL A 354 -20.63 -29.29 17.98
N GLY A 355 -21.80 -29.22 17.34
CA GLY A 355 -22.72 -30.36 17.23
C GLY A 355 -22.41 -31.14 15.96
N GLU A 356 -21.69 -32.26 16.10
CA GLU A 356 -21.64 -33.27 15.04
C GLU A 356 -22.88 -34.17 15.19
N PHE A 357 -23.77 -34.14 14.20
CA PHE A 357 -24.64 -35.28 13.94
C PHE A 357 -24.46 -35.69 12.49
N GLN A 358 -23.91 -36.88 12.29
CA GLN A 358 -24.07 -37.63 11.05
C GLN A 358 -25.41 -38.37 11.07
N THR A 359 -26.15 -38.26 9.98
CA THR A 359 -26.85 -39.39 9.35
C THR A 359 -26.72 -39.25 7.85
#